data_AF-A0A519M7S1-F1
#
_entry.id   AF-A0A519M7S1-F1
#
_cell.length_a   1.000
_cell.length_b   1.000
_cell.length_c   1.000
_cell.angle_alpha   90.00
_cell.angle_beta   90.00
_cell.angle_gamma   90.00
#
_symmetry.space_group_name_H-M   'P 1'
#
loop_
_entity.id
_entity.type
_entity.pdbx_description
1 polymer ?
#
loop_
_entity_poly.entity_id
_entity_poly.type
_entity_poly.pdbx_seq_one_letter_code
_entity_poly.pdbx_strand_id
1 'polypeptide(L)'
;VIASPTGGPKEILEQCENGLLVDVEDPAAIATALKKIISDNALWEKYSANGIKGSGQLYSWSSFAEKYINVINQLYQQRNDTSLNFVNKTAYGKKLSAAKFFVITDLDGTLVEGADVTGLEAFSEWIKNRSKDVAFGIASGRNRIITEEAISKYGLPTPDILICSAGSEIYYTDKFIADKGWDRHIDYQWKREELQAALKKFPGIRLQEEAAQWPNKLSYYVEQHFSDDDMADLYKFLDDHKLRAKVLLTDNKFLDLLPFRASKGNAVRYLGYKWNLAQDRIITAGNGGNDKDMLTGKTRGIVVSNYSPELEELRKNKAVYFSPYPTATGVLDGIHFHLAAMEEASQP
;
A
#
# COMPACT_ATOMS: atom_id res chain seq x y z
N VAL A 1 10.13 -22.04 -46.52
CA VAL A 1 8.82 -21.36 -46.43
C VAL A 1 8.83 -20.08 -47.26
N ILE A 2 7.71 -19.68 -47.85
CA ILE A 2 7.55 -18.33 -48.43
C ILE A 2 6.45 -17.65 -47.64
N ALA A 3 6.71 -16.46 -47.11
CA ALA A 3 5.80 -15.82 -46.19
C ALA A 3 5.72 -14.30 -46.39
N SER A 4 4.67 -13.70 -45.85
CA SER A 4 4.48 -12.25 -45.83
C SER A 4 5.63 -11.54 -45.10
N PRO A 5 6.09 -10.36 -45.55
CA PRO A 5 7.06 -9.52 -44.86
C PRO A 5 6.50 -8.83 -43.60
N THR A 6 5.29 -9.18 -43.16
CA THR A 6 4.65 -8.57 -41.98
C THR A 6 4.16 -9.63 -40.99
N GLY A 7 4.15 -9.27 -39.70
CA GLY A 7 3.65 -10.10 -38.61
C GLY A 7 4.57 -11.25 -38.20
N GLY A 8 4.01 -12.23 -37.49
CA GLY A 8 4.74 -13.39 -36.94
C GLY A 8 5.58 -14.20 -37.95
N PRO A 9 5.14 -14.40 -39.21
CA PRO A 9 5.95 -15.13 -40.19
C PRO A 9 7.30 -14.47 -40.49
N LYS A 10 7.40 -13.13 -40.47
CA LYS A 10 8.67 -12.42 -40.64
C LYS A 10 9.66 -12.77 -39.54
N GLU A 11 9.23 -12.70 -38.29
CA GLU A 11 10.07 -13.00 -37.13
C GLU A 11 10.58 -14.46 -37.15
N ILE A 12 9.70 -15.40 -37.51
CA ILE A 12 10.07 -16.82 -37.65
C ILE A 12 11.13 -17.01 -38.72
N LEU A 13 11.00 -16.36 -39.88
CA LEU A 13 11.95 -16.50 -40.97
C LEU A 13 13.29 -15.81 -40.66
N GLU A 14 13.29 -14.71 -39.93
CA GLU A 14 14.51 -14.01 -39.48
C GLU A 14 15.27 -14.82 -38.43
N GLN A 15 14.57 -15.48 -37.49
CA GLN A 15 15.20 -16.26 -36.43
C GLN A 15 15.61 -17.67 -36.89
N CYS A 16 14.82 -18.29 -37.76
CA CYS A 16 15.08 -19.64 -38.23
C CYS A 16 15.88 -19.68 -39.54
N GLU A 17 15.96 -18.60 -40.32
CA GLU A 17 16.54 -18.59 -41.67
C GLU A 17 16.03 -19.73 -42.56
N ASN A 18 14.72 -19.99 -42.55
CA ASN A 18 14.08 -21.15 -43.19
C ASN A 18 13.18 -20.79 -44.39
N GLY A 19 13.36 -19.60 -44.98
CA GLY A 19 12.49 -19.15 -46.05
C GLY A 19 12.80 -17.79 -46.66
N LEU A 20 11.89 -17.32 -47.50
CA LEU A 20 11.92 -16.02 -48.16
C LEU A 20 10.68 -15.21 -47.81
N LEU A 21 10.87 -13.90 -47.60
CA LEU A 21 9.77 -12.96 -47.44
C LEU A 21 9.40 -12.40 -48.81
N VAL A 22 8.12 -12.46 -49.15
CA VAL A 22 7.58 -12.02 -50.43
C VAL A 22 6.26 -11.29 -50.19
N ASP A 23 6.05 -10.20 -50.93
CA ASP A 23 4.77 -9.50 -50.94
C ASP A 23 3.67 -10.45 -51.42
N VAL A 24 2.67 -10.67 -50.56
CA VAL A 24 1.58 -11.62 -50.82
C VAL A 24 0.60 -11.10 -51.89
N GLU A 25 0.65 -9.81 -52.20
CA GLU A 25 -0.15 -9.18 -53.25
C GLU A 25 0.52 -9.25 -54.64
N ASP A 26 1.74 -9.79 -54.74
CA ASP A 26 2.47 -9.98 -56.00
C ASP A 26 2.61 -11.48 -56.37
N PRO A 27 1.70 -12.03 -57.19
CA PRO A 27 1.77 -13.42 -57.65
C PRO A 27 3.04 -13.76 -58.42
N ALA A 28 3.65 -12.80 -59.13
CA ALA A 28 4.86 -13.02 -59.91
C ALA A 28 6.09 -13.19 -58.98
N ALA A 29 6.16 -12.40 -57.92
CA ALA A 29 7.19 -12.55 -56.89
C ALA A 29 7.05 -13.88 -56.15
N ILE A 30 5.84 -14.31 -55.81
CA ILE A 30 5.58 -15.63 -55.19
C ILE A 30 6.05 -16.76 -56.10
N ALA A 31 5.66 -16.73 -57.38
CA ALA A 31 6.07 -17.74 -58.35
C ALA A 31 7.59 -17.80 -58.54
N THR A 32 8.26 -16.64 -58.54
CA THR A 32 9.73 -16.56 -58.64
C THR A 32 10.41 -17.16 -57.42
N ALA A 33 9.93 -16.84 -56.22
CA ALA A 33 10.47 -17.40 -54.97
C ALA A 33 10.24 -18.91 -54.87
N LEU A 34 9.08 -19.42 -55.28
CA LEU A 34 8.79 -20.86 -55.34
C LEU A 34 9.76 -21.58 -56.29
N LYS A 35 9.92 -21.06 -57.51
CA LYS A 35 10.85 -21.61 -58.49
C LYS A 35 12.28 -21.63 -57.95
N LYS A 36 12.73 -20.55 -57.31
CA LYS A 36 14.07 -20.46 -56.71
C LYS A 36 14.29 -21.56 -55.66
N ILE A 37 13.34 -21.75 -54.74
CA ILE A 37 13.47 -22.75 -53.68
C ILE A 37 13.41 -24.18 -54.23
N ILE A 38 12.53 -24.46 -55.19
CA ILE A 38 12.32 -25.82 -55.71
C ILE A 38 13.45 -26.23 -56.69
N SER A 39 14.04 -25.27 -57.40
CA SER A 39 15.07 -25.55 -58.41
C SER A 39 16.49 -25.66 -57.83
N ASP A 40 16.69 -25.24 -56.57
CA ASP A 40 17.98 -25.27 -55.87
C ASP A 40 17.89 -26.22 -54.67
N ASN A 41 18.35 -27.46 -54.86
CA ASN A 41 18.30 -28.50 -53.83
C ASN A 41 19.08 -28.11 -52.57
N ALA A 42 20.23 -27.45 -52.70
CA ALA A 42 21.06 -27.08 -51.55
C ALA A 42 20.35 -26.00 -50.71
N LEU A 43 19.70 -25.04 -51.36
CA LEU A 43 18.91 -24.02 -50.69
C LEU A 43 17.67 -24.63 -50.00
N TRP A 44 17.00 -25.58 -50.65
CA TRP A 44 15.87 -26.29 -50.06
C TRP A 44 16.26 -27.08 -48.82
N GLU A 45 17.34 -27.86 -48.89
CA GLU A 45 17.85 -28.64 -47.75
C GLU A 45 18.23 -27.74 -46.58
N LYS A 46 18.92 -26.62 -46.86
CA LYS A 46 19.24 -25.61 -45.84
C LYS A 46 17.97 -25.12 -45.14
N TYR A 47 16.97 -24.68 -45.89
CA TYR A 47 15.72 -24.16 -45.32
C TYR A 47 14.93 -25.22 -44.55
N SER A 48 14.91 -26.45 -45.04
CA SER A 48 14.25 -27.57 -44.37
C SER A 48 14.91 -27.88 -43.01
N ALA A 49 16.23 -28.08 -43.00
CA ALA A 49 17.00 -28.39 -41.80
C ALA A 49 16.90 -27.25 -40.77
N ASN A 50 17.01 -26.01 -41.22
CA ASN A 50 16.85 -24.83 -40.39
C ASN A 50 15.44 -24.71 -39.79
N GLY A 51 14.40 -25.03 -40.57
CA GLY A 51 13.03 -25.04 -40.09
C GLY A 51 12.81 -26.01 -38.93
N ILE A 52 13.29 -27.25 -39.06
CA ILE A 52 13.18 -28.30 -38.03
C ILE A 52 13.95 -27.89 -36.76
N LYS A 53 15.19 -27.41 -36.93
CA LYS A 53 16.04 -26.98 -35.81
C LYS A 53 15.43 -25.78 -35.09
N GLY A 54 15.04 -24.75 -35.82
CA GLY A 54 14.47 -23.52 -35.28
C GLY A 54 13.15 -23.75 -34.56
N SER A 55 12.24 -24.56 -35.13
CA SER A 55 10.97 -24.89 -34.48
C SER A 55 11.16 -25.64 -33.16
N GLY A 56 12.12 -26.58 -33.10
CA GLY A 56 12.40 -27.33 -31.89
C GLY A 56 13.09 -26.50 -30.80
N GLN A 57 13.97 -25.57 -31.18
CA GLN A 57 14.77 -24.79 -30.23
C GLN A 57 14.10 -23.52 -29.74
N LEU A 58 13.38 -22.81 -30.62
CA LEU A 58 12.86 -21.47 -30.32
C LEU A 58 11.35 -21.46 -30.08
N TYR A 59 10.61 -22.37 -30.70
CA TYR A 59 9.15 -22.36 -30.71
C TYR A 59 8.51 -23.59 -30.03
N SER A 60 9.27 -24.33 -29.23
CA SER A 60 8.73 -25.40 -28.39
C SER A 60 8.08 -24.85 -27.12
N TRP A 61 7.08 -25.56 -26.59
CA TRP A 61 6.47 -25.22 -25.29
C TRP A 61 7.49 -25.13 -24.16
N SER A 62 8.50 -26.00 -24.17
CA SER A 62 9.58 -25.99 -23.18
C SER A 62 10.42 -24.71 -23.26
N SER A 63 10.82 -24.29 -24.46
CA SER A 63 11.61 -23.07 -24.68
C SER A 63 10.83 -21.81 -24.24
N PHE A 64 9.53 -21.76 -24.54
CA PHE A 64 8.67 -20.68 -24.05
C PHE A 64 8.57 -20.68 -22.53
N ALA A 65 8.27 -21.82 -21.92
CA ALA A 65 8.16 -21.95 -20.47
C ALA A 65 9.45 -21.52 -19.76
N GLU A 66 10.60 -21.96 -20.24
CA GLU A 66 11.91 -21.54 -19.69
C GLU A 66 12.14 -20.04 -19.81
N LYS A 67 11.75 -19.40 -20.93
CA LYS A 67 11.86 -17.95 -21.09
C LYS A 67 11.00 -17.20 -20.06
N TYR A 68 9.76 -17.64 -19.83
CA TYR A 68 8.89 -17.05 -18.81
C TYR A 68 9.45 -17.26 -17.40
N ILE A 69 9.91 -18.47 -17.07
CA ILE A 69 10.51 -18.78 -15.77
C ILE A 69 11.76 -17.94 -15.54
N ASN A 70 12.62 -17.75 -16.55
CA ASN A 70 13.81 -16.91 -16.44
C ASN A 70 13.46 -15.45 -16.17
N VAL A 71 12.46 -14.88 -16.86
CA VAL A 71 11.99 -13.51 -16.59
C VAL A 71 11.40 -13.41 -15.17
N ILE A 72 10.59 -14.37 -14.74
CA ILE A 72 10.04 -14.41 -13.38
C ILE A 72 11.17 -14.47 -12.35
N ASN A 73 12.18 -15.31 -12.56
CA ASN A 73 13.33 -15.44 -11.67
C ASN A 73 14.17 -14.16 -11.61
N GLN A 74 14.40 -13.49 -12.75
CA GLN A 74 15.09 -12.20 -12.80
C GLN A 74 14.35 -11.12 -12.02
N LEU A 75 13.02 -11.03 -12.20
CA LEU A 75 12.17 -10.09 -11.45
C LEU A 75 12.18 -10.40 -9.95
N TYR A 76 12.20 -11.68 -9.58
CA TYR A 76 12.26 -12.11 -8.18
C TYR A 76 13.61 -11.75 -7.54
N GLN A 77 14.73 -11.99 -8.23
CA GLN A 77 16.07 -11.60 -7.74
C GLN A 77 16.22 -10.08 -7.60
N GLN A 78 15.77 -9.29 -8.57
CA GLN A 78 15.80 -7.83 -8.50
C GLN A 78 14.96 -7.27 -7.34
N ARG A 79 13.80 -7.88 -7.04
CA ARG A 79 12.94 -7.43 -5.94
C ARG A 79 13.57 -7.65 -4.56
N ASN A 80 14.27 -8.78 -4.37
CA ASN A 80 14.91 -9.08 -3.09
C ASN A 80 16.14 -8.19 -2.85
N ASP A 81 16.94 -7.92 -3.88
CA ASP A 81 18.16 -7.13 -3.72
C ASP A 81 17.89 -5.62 -3.56
N THR A 82 16.90 -5.08 -4.27
CA THR A 82 16.71 -3.62 -4.31
C THR A 82 15.93 -3.08 -3.11
N SER A 83 14.95 -3.85 -2.61
CA SER A 83 14.10 -3.44 -1.47
C SER A 83 14.87 -3.46 -0.15
N LEU A 84 15.67 -4.51 0.10
CA LEU A 84 16.47 -4.64 1.32
C LEU A 84 17.67 -3.67 1.34
N ASN A 85 18.33 -3.43 0.20
CA ASN A 85 19.49 -2.52 0.14
C ASN A 85 19.12 -1.02 0.26
N PHE A 86 17.92 -0.60 -0.15
CA PHE A 86 17.43 0.76 0.10
C PHE A 86 17.05 0.95 1.57
N VAL A 87 16.39 -0.06 2.15
CA VAL A 87 15.94 -0.08 3.53
C VAL A 87 17.11 -0.09 4.54
N ASN A 88 18.19 -0.84 4.27
CA ASN A 88 19.28 -1.04 5.23
C ASN A 88 20.34 0.08 5.34
N LYS A 89 20.19 1.16 4.56
CA LYS A 89 21.19 2.26 4.56
C LYS A 89 21.10 3.19 5.77
N THR A 90 19.97 3.24 6.46
CA THR A 90 19.75 4.14 7.59
C THR A 90 19.63 3.37 8.90
N ALA A 91 20.00 4.00 10.02
CA ALA A 91 19.89 3.38 11.34
C ALA A 91 18.45 2.95 11.67
N TYR A 92 17.46 3.77 11.29
CA TYR A 92 16.04 3.43 11.45
C TYR A 92 15.61 2.27 10.56
N GLY A 93 16.14 2.19 9.35
CA GLY A 93 15.78 1.12 8.43
C GLY A 93 16.27 -0.24 8.93
N LYS A 94 17.48 -0.29 9.51
CA LYS A 94 17.97 -1.47 10.23
C LYS A 94 17.05 -1.85 11.38
N LYS A 95 16.65 -0.89 12.23
CA LYS A 95 15.72 -1.14 13.36
C LYS A 95 14.39 -1.71 12.87
N LEU A 96 13.74 -1.06 11.92
CA LEU A 96 12.43 -1.47 11.40
C LEU A 96 12.47 -2.83 10.70
N SER A 97 13.55 -3.14 9.97
CA SER A 97 13.74 -4.45 9.34
C SER A 97 14.07 -5.59 10.31
N ALA A 98 14.67 -5.27 11.46
CA ALA A 98 15.07 -6.25 12.48
C ALA A 98 13.97 -6.48 13.54
N ALA A 99 13.00 -5.58 13.65
CA ALA A 99 11.91 -5.70 14.60
C ALA A 99 11.09 -6.97 14.34
N LYS A 100 10.79 -7.70 15.42
CA LYS A 100 9.99 -8.93 15.38
C LYS A 100 8.50 -8.64 15.22
N PHE A 101 8.04 -7.50 15.73
CA PHE A 101 6.65 -7.06 15.63
C PHE A 101 6.55 -5.54 15.70
N PHE A 102 5.48 -5.01 15.12
CA PHE A 102 5.14 -3.59 15.17
C PHE A 102 3.97 -3.40 16.15
N VAL A 103 4.04 -2.34 16.95
CA VAL A 103 2.93 -1.87 17.79
C VAL A 103 2.52 -0.50 17.29
N ILE A 104 1.36 -0.41 16.65
CA ILE A 104 0.84 0.83 16.06
C ILE A 104 -0.47 1.21 16.75
N THR A 105 -0.48 2.30 17.50
CA THR A 105 -1.65 2.68 18.30
C THR A 105 -2.25 3.96 17.77
N ASP A 106 -3.57 4.12 17.88
CA ASP A 106 -4.14 5.46 17.93
C ASP A 106 -3.65 6.19 19.20
N LEU A 107 -3.79 7.52 19.21
CA LEU A 107 -3.38 8.36 20.32
C LEU A 107 -4.55 8.73 21.23
N ASP A 108 -5.60 9.32 20.66
CA ASP A 108 -6.65 10.04 21.38
C ASP A 108 -7.80 9.11 21.74
N GLY A 109 -8.04 8.93 23.03
CA GLY A 109 -8.94 7.89 23.55
C GLY A 109 -8.30 6.50 23.58
N THR A 110 -7.13 6.30 22.96
CA THR A 110 -6.46 4.99 22.92
C THR A 110 -5.23 4.90 23.82
N LEU A 111 -4.27 5.82 23.72
CA LEU A 111 -3.15 5.89 24.67
C LEU A 111 -3.45 6.86 25.82
N VAL A 112 -4.13 7.95 25.50
CA VAL A 112 -4.46 9.03 26.44
C VAL A 112 -5.86 9.53 26.18
N GLU A 113 -6.59 9.96 27.21
CA GLU A 113 -7.92 10.56 27.07
C GLU A 113 -7.98 11.89 27.82
N GLY A 114 -7.88 13.00 27.08
CA GLY A 114 -7.82 14.33 27.68
C GLY A 114 -6.58 14.52 28.57
N ALA A 115 -6.79 14.59 29.88
CA ALA A 115 -5.73 14.68 30.89
C ALA A 115 -5.40 13.31 31.53
N ASP A 116 -6.16 12.27 31.21
CA ASP A 116 -5.91 10.92 31.71
C ASP A 116 -4.75 10.28 30.95
N VAL A 117 -3.68 9.98 31.71
CA VAL A 117 -2.46 9.32 31.26
C VAL A 117 -2.25 7.98 31.98
N THR A 118 -3.31 7.40 32.54
CA THR A 118 -3.26 6.15 33.30
C THR A 118 -2.67 5.00 32.47
N GLY A 119 -1.65 4.35 33.02
CA GLY A 119 -0.92 3.25 32.38
C GLY A 119 0.12 3.67 31.35
N LEU A 120 0.22 4.98 31.04
CA LEU A 120 1.14 5.47 30.02
C LEU A 120 2.61 5.28 30.39
N GLU A 121 2.96 5.44 31.67
CA GLU A 121 4.32 5.18 32.17
C GLU A 121 4.72 3.72 31.96
N ALA A 122 3.88 2.77 32.41
CA ALA A 122 4.12 1.33 32.23
C ALA A 122 4.21 0.93 30.75
N PHE A 123 3.31 1.45 29.90
CA PHE A 123 3.38 1.27 28.45
C PHE A 123 4.70 1.80 27.88
N SER A 124 5.09 3.01 28.28
CA SER A 124 6.31 3.66 27.79
C SER A 124 7.57 2.90 28.19
N GLU A 125 7.65 2.43 29.43
CA GLU A 125 8.75 1.58 29.90
C GLU A 125 8.81 0.26 29.12
N TRP A 126 7.66 -0.37 28.89
CA TRP A 126 7.58 -1.60 28.13
C TRP A 126 8.13 -1.44 26.70
N ILE A 127 7.73 -0.36 26.00
CA ILE A 127 8.23 -0.04 24.65
C ILE A 127 9.74 0.21 24.68
N LYS A 128 10.23 1.00 25.63
CA LYS A 128 11.66 1.32 25.77
C LYS A 128 12.50 0.05 26.00
N ASN A 129 12.06 -0.82 26.91
CA ASN A 129 12.74 -2.06 27.27
C ASN A 129 12.78 -3.08 26.13
N ARG A 130 11.86 -2.99 25.17
CA ARG A 130 11.81 -3.90 24.01
C ARG A 130 12.13 -3.21 22.67
N SER A 131 12.76 -2.04 22.71
CA SER A 131 13.10 -1.24 21.52
C SER A 131 13.97 -1.94 20.45
N LYS A 132 14.57 -3.10 20.74
CA LYS A 132 15.27 -3.93 19.74
C LYS A 132 14.34 -4.86 18.97
N ASP A 133 13.30 -5.36 19.64
CA ASP A 133 12.34 -6.33 19.07
C ASP A 133 11.08 -5.64 18.54
N VAL A 134 10.79 -4.42 19.01
CA VAL A 134 9.54 -3.70 18.74
C VAL A 134 9.82 -2.42 17.99
N ALA A 135 9.11 -2.23 16.88
CA ALA A 135 8.93 -0.91 16.30
C ALA A 135 7.63 -0.30 16.83
N PHE A 136 7.73 0.85 17.48
CA PHE A 136 6.57 1.57 17.99
C PHE A 136 6.10 2.60 16.97
N GLY A 137 4.79 2.69 16.76
CA GLY A 137 4.21 3.74 15.94
C GLY A 137 2.90 4.28 16.46
N ILE A 138 2.59 5.51 16.03
CA ILE A 138 1.35 6.20 16.35
C ILE A 138 0.58 6.46 15.04
N ALA A 139 -0.72 6.16 15.04
CA ALA A 139 -1.62 6.41 13.93
C ALA A 139 -2.74 7.37 14.33
N SER A 140 -2.56 8.65 14.03
CA SER A 140 -3.48 9.71 14.45
C SER A 140 -4.24 10.33 13.26
N GLY A 141 -5.43 10.85 13.55
CA GLY A 141 -6.15 11.75 12.65
C GLY A 141 -5.51 13.14 12.54
N ARG A 142 -4.67 13.52 13.52
CA ARG A 142 -3.98 14.82 13.57
C ARG A 142 -2.90 14.94 12.49
N ASN A 143 -2.59 16.18 12.13
CA ASN A 143 -1.42 16.46 11.30
C ASN A 143 -0.12 16.23 12.10
N ARG A 144 1.02 16.14 11.39
CA ARG A 144 2.33 15.90 11.99
C ARG A 144 2.67 16.82 13.17
N ILE A 145 2.41 18.13 13.03
CA ILE A 145 2.81 19.13 14.02
C ILE A 145 2.05 18.91 15.32
N ILE A 146 0.73 18.74 15.25
CA ILE A 146 -0.11 18.53 16.44
C ILE A 146 0.21 17.17 17.07
N THR A 147 0.50 16.14 16.27
CA THR A 147 0.92 14.84 16.83
C THR A 147 2.27 14.93 17.54
N GLU A 148 3.24 15.68 17.01
CA GLU A 148 4.54 15.93 17.65
C GLU A 148 4.40 16.69 18.98
N GLU A 149 3.55 17.72 19.00
CA GLU A 149 3.22 18.46 20.22
C GLU A 149 2.60 17.54 21.27
N ALA A 150 1.68 16.65 20.85
CA ALA A 150 1.05 15.69 21.76
C ALA A 150 2.06 14.67 22.31
N ILE A 151 2.95 14.12 21.47
CA ILE A 151 4.04 13.23 21.89
C ILE A 151 4.89 13.88 22.98
N SER A 152 5.27 15.15 22.76
CA SER A 152 6.08 15.92 23.71
C SER A 152 5.31 16.23 25.00
N LYS A 153 4.05 16.66 24.87
CA LYS A 153 3.17 17.00 26.00
C LYS A 153 2.95 15.82 26.94
N TYR A 154 2.71 14.63 26.40
CA TYR A 154 2.42 13.44 27.18
C TYR A 154 3.67 12.63 27.57
N GLY A 155 4.86 13.02 27.11
CA GLY A 155 6.11 12.31 27.43
C GLY A 155 6.19 10.91 26.82
N LEU A 156 5.57 10.70 25.65
CA LEU A 156 5.55 9.41 24.97
C LEU A 156 6.95 8.98 24.53
N PRO A 157 7.23 7.66 24.47
CA PRO A 157 8.44 7.18 23.82
C PRO A 157 8.44 7.65 22.37
N THR A 158 9.61 8.03 21.86
CA THR A 158 9.77 8.45 20.46
C THR A 158 9.29 7.34 19.53
N PRO A 159 8.25 7.56 18.71
CA PRO A 159 7.78 6.56 17.77
C PRO A 159 8.80 6.39 16.63
N ASP A 160 8.97 5.14 16.19
CA ASP A 160 9.72 4.81 15.00
C ASP A 160 8.94 5.16 13.73
N ILE A 161 7.62 5.11 13.82
CA ILE A 161 6.67 5.32 12.72
C ILE A 161 5.55 6.26 13.18
N LEU A 162 5.27 7.27 12.37
CA LEU A 162 4.14 8.18 12.57
C LEU A 162 3.24 8.11 11.34
N ILE A 163 1.98 7.77 11.56
CA ILE A 163 0.91 7.83 10.57
C ILE A 163 0.04 9.02 10.96
N CYS A 164 -0.02 10.04 10.11
CA CYS A 164 -0.73 11.29 10.38
C CYS A 164 -1.87 11.50 9.39
N SER A 165 -2.71 12.50 9.66
CA SER A 165 -3.78 12.96 8.78
C SER A 165 -4.68 11.81 8.30
N ALA A 166 -5.06 10.95 9.25
CA ALA A 166 -5.90 9.77 9.02
C ALA A 166 -5.31 8.76 8.00
N GLY A 167 -3.98 8.73 7.87
CA GLY A 167 -3.26 7.79 7.01
C GLY A 167 -2.83 8.33 5.65
N SER A 168 -2.95 9.64 5.40
CA SER A 168 -2.41 10.24 4.17
C SER A 168 -0.91 10.53 4.26
N GLU A 169 -0.30 10.43 5.44
CA GLU A 169 1.12 10.74 5.63
C GLU A 169 1.78 9.67 6.51
N ILE A 170 3.00 9.28 6.15
CA ILE A 170 3.85 8.39 6.95
C ILE A 170 5.21 9.04 7.15
N TYR A 171 5.67 9.05 8.41
CA TYR A 171 6.94 9.61 8.84
C TYR A 171 7.73 8.56 9.63
N TYR A 172 9.05 8.65 9.54
CA TYR A 172 9.96 7.83 10.32
C TYR A 172 10.84 8.67 11.24
N THR A 173 11.22 8.10 12.39
CA THR A 173 12.17 8.67 13.36
C THR A 173 11.73 9.98 14.03
N ASP A 174 12.53 10.44 14.99
CA ASP A 174 12.45 11.78 15.59
C ASP A 174 12.69 12.93 14.60
N LYS A 175 13.24 12.63 13.41
CA LYS A 175 13.47 13.61 12.34
C LYS A 175 12.30 13.77 11.37
N PHE A 176 11.19 13.05 11.60
CA PHE A 176 9.98 13.10 10.77
C PHE A 176 10.28 12.97 9.27
N ILE A 177 11.04 11.94 8.90
CA ILE A 177 11.41 11.70 7.51
C ILE A 177 10.20 11.12 6.78
N ALA A 178 9.65 11.87 5.82
CA ALA A 178 8.49 11.45 5.04
C ALA A 178 8.76 10.19 4.18
N ASP A 179 7.77 9.29 4.12
CA ASP A 179 7.79 8.13 3.27
C ASP A 179 7.36 8.45 1.84
N LYS A 180 8.33 8.80 0.99
CA LYS A 180 8.08 9.08 -0.43
C LYS A 180 7.45 7.92 -1.21
N GLY A 181 7.62 6.68 -0.73
CA GLY A 181 6.99 5.51 -1.34
C GLY A 181 5.49 5.46 -1.05
N TRP A 182 5.11 5.85 0.17
CA TRP A 182 3.70 5.97 0.57
C TRP A 182 3.03 7.11 -0.18
N ASP A 183 3.65 8.28 -0.23
CA ASP A 183 3.13 9.45 -0.97
C ASP A 183 2.78 9.06 -2.40
N ARG A 184 3.71 8.40 -3.11
CA ARG A 184 3.48 7.90 -4.47
C ARG A 184 2.41 6.80 -4.54
N HIS A 185 2.31 5.95 -3.53
CA HIS A 185 1.35 4.86 -3.49
C HIS A 185 -0.10 5.38 -3.39
N ILE A 186 -0.32 6.38 -2.54
CA ILE A 186 -1.64 6.99 -2.34
C ILE A 186 -2.00 7.99 -3.44
N ASP A 187 -1.01 8.60 -4.09
CA ASP A 187 -1.21 9.55 -5.20
C ASP A 187 -1.88 8.92 -6.44
N TYR A 188 -1.99 7.60 -6.49
CA TYR A 188 -2.71 6.91 -7.58
C TYR A 188 -4.16 7.40 -7.70
N GLN A 189 -4.48 8.00 -8.86
CA GLN A 189 -5.79 8.60 -9.18
C GLN A 189 -6.17 9.80 -8.29
N TRP A 190 -5.23 10.33 -7.51
CA TRP A 190 -5.46 11.52 -6.71
C TRP A 190 -5.33 12.77 -7.58
N LYS A 191 -6.47 13.31 -7.99
CA LYS A 191 -6.54 14.48 -8.90
C LYS A 191 -6.78 15.76 -8.11
N ARG A 192 -5.84 16.14 -7.25
CA ARG A 192 -6.00 17.25 -6.30
C ARG A 192 -6.50 18.55 -6.94
N GLU A 193 -5.85 18.98 -8.02
CA GLU A 193 -6.18 20.26 -8.68
C GLU A 193 -7.56 20.21 -9.34
N GLU A 194 -7.91 19.08 -9.97
CA GLU A 194 -9.25 18.86 -10.55
C GLU A 194 -10.32 18.81 -9.46
N LEU A 195 -10.06 18.14 -8.34
CA LEU A 195 -10.93 18.13 -7.15
C LEU A 195 -11.17 19.54 -6.64
N GLN A 196 -10.11 20.30 -6.40
CA GLN A 196 -10.22 21.66 -5.90
C GLN A 196 -10.97 22.57 -6.88
N ALA A 197 -10.76 22.41 -8.20
CA ALA A 197 -11.46 23.17 -9.22
C ALA A 197 -12.95 22.82 -9.32
N ALA A 198 -13.31 21.53 -9.23
CA ALA A 198 -14.69 21.07 -9.26
C ALA A 198 -15.45 21.50 -8.00
N LEU A 199 -14.86 21.30 -6.82
CA LEU A 199 -15.47 21.61 -5.53
C LEU A 199 -15.75 23.09 -5.29
N LYS A 200 -15.13 24.01 -6.06
CA LYS A 200 -15.53 25.43 -6.07
C LYS A 200 -16.99 25.65 -6.45
N LYS A 201 -17.60 24.71 -7.18
CA LYS A 201 -18.99 24.77 -7.62
C LYS A 201 -19.95 24.00 -6.72
N PHE A 202 -19.42 23.24 -5.75
CA PHE A 202 -20.26 22.48 -4.82
C PHE A 202 -20.76 23.42 -3.71
N PRO A 203 -22.08 23.49 -3.45
CA PRO A 203 -22.64 24.37 -2.43
C PRO A 203 -22.29 23.89 -1.02
N GLY A 204 -22.41 24.78 -0.02
CA GLY A 204 -22.32 24.40 1.39
C GLY A 204 -20.90 24.12 1.92
N ILE A 205 -19.85 24.27 1.10
CA ILE A 205 -18.45 24.09 1.52
C ILE A 205 -17.59 25.31 1.19
N ARG A 206 -16.60 25.58 2.03
CA ARG A 206 -15.62 26.67 1.86
C ARG A 206 -14.20 26.16 2.09
N LEU A 207 -13.29 26.44 1.16
CA LEU A 207 -11.89 26.03 1.30
C LEU A 207 -11.27 26.62 2.59
N GLN A 208 -10.55 25.77 3.34
CA GLN A 208 -9.79 26.22 4.52
C GLN A 208 -8.51 26.97 4.09
N GLU A 209 -7.85 27.56 5.08
CA GLU A 209 -6.60 28.30 4.95
C GLU A 209 -5.48 27.44 4.35
N GLU A 210 -4.46 28.05 3.73
CA GLU A 210 -3.33 27.33 3.11
C GLU A 210 -2.62 26.38 4.10
N ALA A 211 -2.54 26.79 5.37
CA ALA A 211 -1.96 25.98 6.45
C ALA A 211 -2.74 24.69 6.77
N ALA A 212 -3.97 24.53 6.26
CA ALA A 212 -4.76 23.30 6.35
C ALA A 212 -4.63 22.41 5.09
N GLN A 213 -3.95 22.88 4.05
CA GLN A 213 -3.84 22.19 2.77
C GLN A 213 -2.52 21.44 2.62
N TRP A 214 -2.58 20.21 2.08
CA TRP A 214 -1.38 19.40 1.81
C TRP A 214 -1.44 18.78 0.40
N PRO A 215 -0.31 18.25 -0.12
CA PRO A 215 -0.29 17.57 -1.41
C PRO A 215 -1.29 16.40 -1.50
N ASN A 216 -1.49 15.66 -0.40
CA ASN A 216 -2.41 14.52 -0.34
C ASN A 216 -3.61 14.79 0.59
N LYS A 217 -4.07 16.05 0.65
CA LYS A 217 -5.24 16.45 1.44
C LYS A 217 -5.84 17.77 0.94
N LEU A 218 -7.16 17.82 0.84
CA LEU A 218 -7.92 19.06 0.64
C LEU A 218 -8.89 19.25 1.80
N SER A 219 -8.83 20.39 2.45
CA SER A 219 -9.63 20.67 3.63
C SER A 219 -10.61 21.83 3.38
N TYR A 220 -11.86 21.61 3.76
CA TYR A 220 -12.97 22.54 3.65
C TYR A 220 -13.67 22.71 5.00
N TYR A 221 -14.27 23.86 5.23
CA TYR A 221 -15.32 24.06 6.20
C TYR A 221 -16.66 23.71 5.56
N VAL A 222 -17.54 23.05 6.28
CA VAL A 222 -18.96 22.93 5.89
C VAL A 222 -19.80 24.00 6.59
N GLU A 223 -20.93 24.36 5.99
CA GLU A 223 -21.92 25.23 6.62
C GLU A 223 -22.59 24.56 7.82
N GLN A 224 -23.16 25.34 8.75
CA GLN A 224 -23.66 24.85 10.05
C GLN A 224 -24.77 23.78 9.99
N HIS A 225 -25.30 23.48 8.80
CA HIS A 225 -26.41 22.55 8.58
C HIS A 225 -26.08 21.48 7.53
N PHE A 226 -24.79 21.19 7.33
CA PHE A 226 -24.35 20.16 6.39
C PHE A 226 -24.87 18.78 6.83
N SER A 227 -25.87 18.29 6.11
CA SER A 227 -26.66 17.13 6.43
C SER A 227 -26.14 15.85 5.76
N ASP A 228 -26.75 14.71 6.11
CA ASP A 228 -26.48 13.45 5.41
C ASP A 228 -26.87 13.52 3.92
N ASP A 229 -27.88 14.33 3.57
CA ASP A 229 -28.27 14.59 2.19
C ASP A 229 -27.18 15.38 1.45
N ASP A 230 -26.57 16.38 2.08
CA ASP A 230 -25.44 17.14 1.51
C ASP A 230 -24.20 16.24 1.33
N MET A 231 -23.95 15.33 2.27
CA MET A 231 -22.92 14.30 2.13
C MET A 231 -23.20 13.38 0.94
N ALA A 232 -24.45 12.94 0.75
CA ALA A 232 -24.84 12.10 -0.38
C ALA A 232 -24.69 12.84 -1.72
N ASP A 233 -25.09 14.11 -1.77
CA ASP A 233 -24.93 14.98 -2.93
C ASP A 233 -23.45 15.21 -3.25
N LEU A 234 -22.59 15.36 -2.24
CA LEU A 234 -21.14 15.45 -2.43
C LEU A 234 -20.58 14.17 -3.06
N TYR A 235 -20.97 13.00 -2.56
CA TYR A 235 -20.53 11.73 -3.15
C TYR A 235 -20.98 11.58 -4.59
N LYS A 236 -22.24 11.93 -4.90
CA LYS A 236 -22.77 11.93 -6.26
C LYS A 236 -22.03 12.92 -7.15
N PHE A 237 -21.78 14.13 -6.67
CA PHE A 237 -21.03 15.16 -7.39
C PHE A 237 -19.62 14.66 -7.77
N LEU A 238 -18.92 14.01 -6.82
CA LEU A 238 -17.61 13.43 -7.07
C LEU A 238 -17.67 12.30 -8.11
N ASP A 239 -18.68 11.43 -8.05
CA ASP A 239 -18.86 10.32 -8.99
C ASP A 239 -19.18 10.82 -10.42
N ASP A 240 -20.09 11.79 -10.55
CA ASP A 240 -20.46 12.42 -11.83
C ASP A 240 -19.24 13.04 -12.53
N HIS A 241 -18.31 13.60 -11.75
CA HIS A 241 -17.06 14.18 -12.24
C HIS A 241 -15.91 13.16 -12.36
N LYS A 242 -16.13 11.88 -12.00
CA LYS A 242 -15.14 10.80 -11.97
C LYS A 242 -13.93 11.13 -11.09
N LEU A 243 -14.16 11.85 -10.00
CA LEU A 243 -13.15 12.26 -9.04
C LEU A 243 -13.19 11.33 -7.83
N ARG A 244 -12.12 10.55 -7.66
CA ARG A 244 -12.04 9.57 -6.56
C ARG A 244 -11.30 10.16 -5.37
N ALA A 245 -12.01 10.35 -4.28
CA ALA A 245 -11.46 10.78 -3.00
C ALA A 245 -12.15 10.02 -1.86
N LYS A 246 -11.44 9.87 -0.75
CA LYS A 246 -12.04 9.51 0.53
C LYS A 246 -12.48 10.80 1.20
N VAL A 247 -13.72 10.85 1.67
CA VAL A 247 -14.30 12.02 2.34
C VAL A 247 -14.38 11.72 3.84
N LEU A 248 -13.92 12.65 4.66
CA LEU A 248 -13.97 12.58 6.11
C LEU A 248 -14.60 13.87 6.65
N LEU A 249 -15.66 13.75 7.45
CA LEU A 249 -16.26 14.87 8.16
C LEU A 249 -15.96 14.72 9.65
N THR A 250 -15.32 15.73 10.23
CA THR A 250 -14.94 15.77 11.66
C THR A 250 -15.63 16.95 12.33
N ASP A 251 -16.14 16.75 13.55
CA ASP A 251 -16.87 17.74 14.36
C ASP A 251 -18.05 18.42 13.63
N ASN A 252 -18.66 17.73 12.64
CA ASN A 252 -19.67 18.28 11.74
C ASN A 252 -19.30 19.64 11.13
N LYS A 253 -17.99 19.88 10.94
CA LYS A 253 -17.47 21.19 10.53
C LYS A 253 -16.30 21.08 9.55
N PHE A 254 -15.39 20.14 9.76
CA PHE A 254 -14.17 20.01 8.97
C PHE A 254 -14.33 18.85 7.98
N LEU A 255 -14.37 19.19 6.70
CA LEU A 255 -14.49 18.24 5.60
C LEU A 255 -13.13 18.06 4.93
N ASP A 256 -12.55 16.88 5.08
CA ASP A 256 -11.28 16.50 4.50
C ASP A 256 -11.49 15.53 3.34
N LEU A 257 -10.92 15.86 2.18
CA LEU A 257 -10.79 14.94 1.06
C LEU A 257 -9.35 14.45 1.00
N LEU A 258 -9.20 13.13 1.03
CA LEU A 258 -7.93 12.42 0.97
C LEU A 258 -7.88 11.52 -0.26
N PRO A 259 -6.69 11.11 -0.70
CA PRO A 259 -6.59 10.04 -1.69
C PRO A 259 -7.38 8.82 -1.27
N PHE A 260 -8.04 8.16 -2.22
CA PHE A 260 -8.93 7.03 -1.91
C PHE A 260 -8.21 5.88 -1.17
N ARG A 261 -6.90 5.72 -1.39
CA ARG A 261 -6.06 4.71 -0.73
C ARG A 261 -5.61 5.11 0.68
N ALA A 262 -5.72 6.38 1.06
CA ALA A 262 -5.27 6.89 2.35
C ALA A 262 -6.21 6.42 3.47
N SER A 263 -5.68 5.64 4.38
CA SER A 263 -6.35 5.24 5.62
C SER A 263 -5.33 4.69 6.62
N LYS A 264 -5.65 4.72 7.92
CA LYS A 264 -4.79 4.14 8.96
C LYS A 264 -4.50 2.67 8.65
N GLY A 265 -5.52 1.88 8.33
CA GLY A 265 -5.35 0.46 8.00
C GLY A 265 -4.52 0.20 6.75
N ASN A 266 -4.67 0.99 5.69
CA ASN A 266 -3.85 0.82 4.48
C ASN A 266 -2.41 1.24 4.72
N ALA A 267 -2.17 2.30 5.51
CA ALA A 267 -0.83 2.69 5.92
C ALA A 267 -0.14 1.56 6.72
N VAL A 268 -0.86 0.95 7.69
CA VAL A 268 -0.38 -0.21 8.44
C VAL A 268 -0.04 -1.40 7.52
N ARG A 269 -0.93 -1.71 6.57
CA ARG A 269 -0.68 -2.80 5.59
C ARG A 269 0.54 -2.52 4.72
N TYR A 270 0.67 -1.28 4.24
CA TYR A 270 1.82 -0.83 3.47
C TYR A 270 3.12 -0.95 4.25
N LEU A 271 3.13 -0.62 5.54
CA LEU A 271 4.29 -0.81 6.41
C LEU A 271 4.70 -2.27 6.49
N GLY A 272 3.75 -3.19 6.71
CA GLY A 272 4.06 -4.63 6.71
C GLY A 272 4.66 -5.10 5.38
N TYR A 273 4.12 -4.65 4.24
CA TYR A 273 4.69 -4.95 2.92
C TYR A 273 6.11 -4.36 2.77
N LYS A 274 6.30 -3.09 3.09
CA LYS A 274 7.56 -2.35 2.89
C LYS A 274 8.68 -2.92 3.74
N TRP A 275 8.39 -3.29 4.97
CA TRP A 275 9.34 -3.78 5.96
C TRP A 275 9.41 -5.31 6.00
N ASN A 276 8.76 -6.00 5.06
CA ASN A 276 8.70 -7.45 4.97
C ASN A 276 8.26 -8.13 6.29
N LEU A 277 7.31 -7.51 6.97
CA LEU A 277 6.74 -7.99 8.22
C LEU A 277 5.36 -8.58 7.95
N ALA A 278 5.15 -9.83 8.39
CA ALA A 278 3.86 -10.48 8.29
C ALA A 278 2.79 -9.68 9.06
N GLN A 279 1.58 -9.58 8.50
CA GLN A 279 0.52 -8.73 9.06
C GLN A 279 0.09 -9.19 10.46
N ASP A 280 0.17 -10.49 10.74
CA ASP A 280 -0.13 -11.08 12.05
C ASP A 280 0.94 -10.78 13.12
N ARG A 281 2.06 -10.15 12.74
CA ARG A 281 3.08 -9.58 13.62
C ARG A 281 2.93 -8.06 13.78
N ILE A 282 1.84 -7.48 13.30
CA ILE A 282 1.50 -6.08 13.56
C ILE A 282 0.33 -6.06 14.55
N ILE A 283 0.59 -5.51 15.73
CA ILE A 283 -0.38 -5.26 16.77
C ILE A 283 -0.87 -3.82 16.60
N THR A 284 -2.18 -3.64 16.50
CA THR A 284 -2.83 -2.34 16.33
C THR A 284 -3.77 -2.07 17.48
N ALA A 285 -3.82 -0.84 17.99
CA ALA A 285 -4.75 -0.45 19.07
C ALA A 285 -5.56 0.79 18.70
N GLY A 286 -6.82 0.83 19.11
CA GLY A 286 -7.76 1.91 18.79
C GLY A 286 -9.01 1.85 19.66
N ASN A 287 -9.80 2.92 19.62
CA ASN A 287 -11.05 3.03 20.39
C ASN A 287 -12.22 3.54 19.54
N GLY A 288 -11.98 4.10 18.36
CA GLY A 288 -13.01 4.73 17.53
C GLY A 288 -13.28 4.02 16.21
N GLY A 289 -14.43 4.32 15.58
CA GLY A 289 -14.78 3.81 14.25
C GLY A 289 -13.77 4.17 13.14
N ASN A 290 -13.02 5.27 13.30
CA ASN A 290 -11.92 5.67 12.42
C ASN A 290 -10.70 4.72 12.49
N ASP A 291 -10.60 3.89 13.53
CA ASP A 291 -9.54 2.89 13.73
C ASP A 291 -9.94 1.50 13.21
N LYS A 292 -11.24 1.29 12.93
CA LYS A 292 -11.80 -0.01 12.53
C LYS A 292 -11.00 -0.68 11.42
N ASP A 293 -10.51 0.09 10.45
CA ASP A 293 -9.80 -0.46 9.30
C ASP A 293 -8.36 -0.93 9.59
N MET A 294 -7.71 -0.41 10.64
CA MET A 294 -6.41 -0.90 11.13
C MET A 294 -6.56 -2.02 12.14
N LEU A 295 -7.67 -2.02 12.91
CA LEU A 295 -8.00 -3.06 13.89
C LEU A 295 -8.46 -4.38 13.26
N THR A 296 -8.72 -4.40 11.95
CA THR A 296 -9.29 -5.56 11.24
C THR A 296 -8.38 -6.16 10.18
N GLY A 297 -8.77 -7.35 9.71
CA GLY A 297 -8.04 -8.09 8.69
C GLY A 297 -7.08 -9.09 9.32
N LYS A 298 -5.80 -9.03 8.94
CA LYS A 298 -4.75 -9.95 9.40
C LYS A 298 -3.90 -9.38 10.53
N THR A 299 -4.08 -8.11 10.88
CA THR A 299 -3.44 -7.49 12.04
C THR A 299 -4.05 -8.01 13.34
N ARG A 300 -3.31 -7.89 14.43
CA ARG A 300 -3.77 -8.22 15.78
C ARG A 300 -4.34 -6.96 16.42
N GLY A 301 -5.66 -6.84 16.39
CA GLY A 301 -6.39 -5.67 16.90
C GLY A 301 -6.51 -5.68 18.41
N ILE A 302 -6.46 -4.50 19.01
CA ILE A 302 -6.76 -4.23 20.42
C ILE A 302 -7.80 -3.12 20.45
N VAL A 303 -8.93 -3.38 21.09
CA VAL A 303 -9.96 -2.40 21.39
C VAL A 303 -9.91 -2.13 22.90
N VAL A 304 -9.60 -0.89 23.29
CA VAL A 304 -9.59 -0.46 24.71
C VAL A 304 -11.01 -0.24 25.23
N SER A 305 -11.27 -0.37 26.53
CA SER A 305 -12.64 -0.46 27.04
C SER A 305 -13.50 0.80 26.90
N ASN A 306 -12.87 1.97 26.73
CA ASN A 306 -13.53 3.25 26.41
C ASN A 306 -13.78 3.40 24.89
N TYR A 307 -14.13 2.31 24.21
CA TYR A 307 -14.40 2.30 22.78
C TYR A 307 -15.80 2.79 22.42
N SER A 308 -15.94 3.27 21.18
CA SER A 308 -17.21 3.73 20.65
C SER A 308 -18.07 2.55 20.12
N PRO A 309 -19.42 2.59 20.21
CA PRO A 309 -20.29 1.46 19.85
C PRO A 309 -20.08 0.90 18.43
N GLU A 310 -19.56 1.70 17.50
CA GLU A 310 -19.21 1.31 16.14
C GLU A 310 -18.19 0.15 16.09
N LEU A 311 -17.39 -0.05 17.14
CA LEU A 311 -16.43 -1.16 17.20
C LEU A 311 -17.02 -2.49 17.69
N GLU A 312 -18.28 -2.53 18.16
CA GLU A 312 -18.89 -3.77 18.70
C GLU A 312 -18.90 -4.93 17.70
N GLU A 313 -19.07 -4.63 16.41
CA GLU A 313 -19.06 -5.65 15.37
C GLU A 313 -17.73 -6.42 15.29
N LEU A 314 -16.63 -5.84 15.80
CA LEU A 314 -15.31 -6.47 15.81
C LEU A 314 -15.18 -7.59 16.83
N ARG A 315 -16.10 -7.74 17.80
CA ARG A 315 -16.07 -8.84 18.79
C ARG A 315 -16.08 -10.23 18.15
N LYS A 316 -16.63 -10.35 16.95
CA LYS A 316 -16.68 -11.62 16.20
C LYS A 316 -15.32 -11.99 15.58
N ASN A 317 -14.38 -11.04 15.49
CA ASN A 317 -13.08 -11.27 14.89
C ASN A 317 -12.10 -11.81 15.93
N LYS A 318 -11.64 -13.06 15.72
CA LYS A 318 -10.69 -13.74 16.60
C LYS A 318 -9.32 -13.06 16.70
N ALA A 319 -8.96 -12.24 15.72
CA ALA A 319 -7.71 -11.46 15.74
C ALA A 319 -7.83 -10.18 16.58
N VAL A 320 -9.03 -9.82 17.03
CA VAL A 320 -9.30 -8.61 17.82
C VAL A 320 -9.52 -8.98 19.27
N TYR A 321 -8.71 -8.39 20.14
CA TYR A 321 -8.84 -8.49 21.58
C TYR A 321 -9.55 -7.25 22.13
N PHE A 322 -10.58 -7.46 22.95
CA PHE A 322 -11.27 -6.39 23.67
C PHE A 322 -10.74 -6.35 25.09
N SER A 323 -9.92 -5.34 25.39
CA SER A 323 -9.39 -5.12 26.73
C SER A 323 -10.50 -4.67 27.68
N PRO A 324 -10.54 -5.17 28.93
CA PRO A 324 -11.43 -4.64 29.96
C PRO A 324 -10.96 -3.27 30.51
N TYR A 325 -9.72 -2.88 30.21
CA TYR A 325 -9.12 -1.62 30.64
C TYR A 325 -9.13 -0.55 29.53
N PRO A 326 -9.26 0.73 29.89
CA PRO A 326 -9.21 1.84 28.94
C PRO A 326 -7.76 2.24 28.67
N THR A 327 -7.59 3.14 27.70
CA THR A 327 -6.35 3.89 27.44
C THR A 327 -5.08 3.00 27.37
N ALA A 328 -3.90 3.55 27.70
CA ALA A 328 -2.61 2.84 27.63
C ALA A 328 -2.57 1.55 28.45
N THR A 329 -3.36 1.46 29.53
CA THR A 329 -3.49 0.23 30.33
C THR A 329 -4.09 -0.89 29.48
N GLY A 330 -5.16 -0.59 28.74
CA GLY A 330 -5.78 -1.56 27.85
C GLY A 330 -4.95 -1.91 26.63
N VAL A 331 -4.17 -0.95 26.11
CA VAL A 331 -3.19 -1.23 25.07
C VAL A 331 -2.16 -2.24 25.55
N LEU A 332 -1.60 -2.03 26.75
CA LEU A 332 -0.59 -2.92 27.31
C LEU A 332 -1.15 -4.32 27.61
N ASP A 333 -2.35 -4.41 28.17
CA ASP A 333 -3.08 -5.66 28.39
C ASP A 333 -3.24 -6.47 27.08
N GLY A 334 -3.74 -5.82 26.03
CA GLY A 334 -3.90 -6.46 24.72
C GLY A 334 -2.59 -6.86 24.06
N ILE A 335 -1.51 -6.09 24.26
CA ILE A 335 -0.17 -6.47 23.81
C ILE A 335 0.27 -7.78 24.47
N HIS A 336 0.11 -7.89 25.79
CA HIS A 336 0.46 -9.09 26.53
C HIS A 336 -0.34 -10.30 26.06
N PHE A 337 -1.66 -10.15 25.86
CA PHE A 337 -2.52 -11.19 25.31
C PHE A 337 -2.02 -11.71 23.95
N HIS A 338 -1.73 -10.80 23.01
CA HIS A 338 -1.29 -11.20 21.67
C HIS A 338 0.09 -11.83 21.66
N LEU A 339 1.02 -11.37 22.49
CA LEU A 339 2.35 -11.96 22.59
C LEU A 339 2.31 -13.37 23.20
N ALA A 340 1.52 -13.59 24.24
CA ALA A 340 1.33 -14.93 24.80
C ALA A 340 0.80 -15.91 23.72
N ALA A 341 -0.20 -15.49 22.94
CA ALA A 341 -0.73 -16.29 21.85
C ALA A 341 0.29 -16.57 20.72
N MET A 342 1.23 -15.65 20.46
CA MET A 342 2.31 -15.88 19.49
C MET A 342 3.36 -16.86 20.01
N GLU A 343 3.67 -16.81 21.30
CA GLU A 343 4.63 -17.72 21.94
C GLU A 343 4.09 -19.14 21.97
N GLU A 344 2.80 -19.34 22.28
CA GLU A 344 2.13 -20.64 22.22
C GLU A 344 2.12 -21.22 20.80
N ALA A 345 1.81 -20.42 19.79
CA ALA A 345 1.79 -20.85 18.39
C ALA A 345 3.20 -21.18 17.83
N SER A 346 4.26 -20.76 18.52
CA SER A 346 5.65 -21.02 18.14
C SER A 346 6.24 -22.26 18.83
N GLN A 347 5.50 -22.90 19.74
CA GLN A 347 5.91 -24.17 20.35
C GLN A 347 5.54 -25.34 19.42
N PRO A 348 6.47 -26.28 19.17
CA PRO A 348 6.33 -27.34 18.16
C PRO A 348 5.30 -28.41 18.49
#